data_AF-I9WB51-F1
#
_entry.id   AF-I9WB51-F1
#
_cell.length_a   1.000
_cell.length_b   1.000
_cell.length_c   1.000
_cell.angle_alpha   90.00
_cell.angle_beta   90.00
_cell.angle_gamma   90.00
#
_symmetry.space_group_name_H-M   'P 1'
#
loop_
_entity.id
_entity.type
_entity.pdbx_description
1 polymer ?
#
loop_
_entity_poly.entity_id
_entity_poly.type
_entity_poly.pdbx_seq_one_letter_code
_entity_poly.pdbx_strand_id
1 'polypeptide(L)' 'MALEELGHEQDIGPLQQIPAGEGRNFDVGGRTIAVFQAHGGRVFATQPECPHKRGPLANGLTG' A
#
# COMPACT_ATOMS: atom_id res chain seq x y z
N MET A 1 -29.94 5.61 -6.85
CA MET A 1 -29.08 5.70 -5.66
C MET A 1 -28.76 4.29 -5.19
N ALA A 2 -27.46 4.06 -4.95
CA ALA A 2 -26.88 3.03 -4.09
C ALA A 2 -26.91 1.55 -4.55
N LEU A 3 -26.17 1.22 -5.62
CA LEU A 3 -25.69 -0.17 -5.83
C LEU A 3 -24.27 -0.29 -6.45
N GLU A 4 -23.44 0.77 -6.45
CA GLU A 4 -22.10 0.72 -7.06
C GLU A 4 -21.05 1.37 -6.16
N GLU A 5 -20.76 0.79 -5.01
CA GLU A 5 -19.47 0.99 -4.32
C GLU A 5 -18.96 -0.39 -3.87
N LEU A 6 -19.15 -1.42 -4.69
CA LEU A 6 -18.38 -2.65 -4.57
C LEU A 6 -16.94 -2.27 -4.90
N GLY A 7 -16.04 -2.36 -3.92
CA GLY A 7 -14.64 -2.01 -4.10
C GLY A 7 -14.10 -2.60 -5.39
N HIS A 8 -13.65 -1.72 -6.30
CA HIS A 8 -13.04 -2.14 -7.56
C HIS A 8 -11.67 -2.73 -7.25
N GLU A 9 -11.46 -3.99 -7.63
CA GLU A 9 -10.14 -4.59 -7.61
C GLU A 9 -9.23 -3.83 -8.60
N GLN A 10 -8.05 -3.45 -8.13
CA GLN A 10 -7.03 -2.81 -8.95
C GLN A 10 -5.75 -3.63 -8.89
N ASP A 11 -5.30 -4.08 -10.05
CA ASP A 11 -4.00 -4.71 -10.20
C ASP A 11 -2.91 -3.63 -10.15
N ILE A 12 -2.03 -3.76 -9.15
CA ILE A 12 -0.89 -2.86 -8.93
C ILE A 12 0.44 -3.51 -9.32
N GLY A 13 0.41 -4.69 -9.93
CA GLY A 13 1.57 -5.42 -10.44
C GLY A 13 2.06 -6.56 -9.52
N PRO A 14 3.21 -7.16 -9.87
CA PRO A 14 3.71 -8.38 -9.24
C PRO A 14 4.22 -8.12 -7.81
N LEU A 15 4.09 -9.11 -6.92
CA LEU A 15 4.54 -9.00 -5.53
C LEU A 15 6.04 -8.68 -5.39
N GLN A 16 6.86 -9.13 -6.34
CA GLN A 16 8.33 -8.98 -6.33
C GLN A 16 8.79 -7.52 -6.42
N GLN A 17 7.91 -6.59 -6.79
CA GLN A 17 8.25 -5.16 -6.77
C GLN A 17 8.31 -4.57 -5.36
N ILE A 18 7.76 -5.29 -4.36
CA ILE A 18 7.81 -4.95 -2.94
C ILE A 18 8.63 -6.03 -2.25
N PRO A 19 9.94 -5.82 -1.98
CA PRO A 19 10.74 -6.80 -1.27
C PRO A 19 10.22 -7.08 0.14
N ALA A 20 10.50 -8.28 0.64
CA ALA A 20 10.09 -8.68 1.98
C ALA A 20 10.77 -7.79 3.03
N GLY A 21 9.97 -7.21 3.93
CA GLY A 21 10.43 -6.24 4.91
C GLY A 21 10.26 -4.78 4.45
N GLU A 22 9.87 -4.52 3.20
CA GLU A 22 9.81 -3.17 2.63
C GLU A 22 8.39 -2.71 2.26
N GLY A 23 8.26 -1.40 2.02
CA GLY A 23 7.07 -0.76 1.46
C GLY A 23 7.32 -0.08 0.11
N ARG A 24 6.26 0.08 -0.68
CA ARG A 24 6.23 0.90 -1.90
C ARG A 24 4.93 1.71 -1.97
N ASN A 25 5.01 2.89 -2.59
CA ASN A 25 3.83 3.68 -2.89
C ASN A 25 3.25 3.27 -4.25
N PHE A 26 1.92 3.26 -4.33
CA PHE A 26 1.16 3.01 -5.56
C PHE A 26 0.07 4.06 -5.72
N ASP A 27 -0.13 4.53 -6.94
CA ASP A 27 -1.26 5.38 -7.29
C ASP A 27 -2.41 4.52 -7.83
N VAL A 28 -3.52 4.53 -7.11
CA VAL A 28 -4.65 3.62 -7.28
C VAL A 28 -5.94 4.44 -7.23
N GLY A 29 -6.70 4.47 -8.32
CA GLY A 29 -7.95 5.25 -8.41
C GLY A 29 -7.80 6.74 -8.05
N GLY A 30 -6.66 7.36 -8.38
CA GLY A 30 -6.38 8.77 -8.05
C GLY A 30 -5.99 9.02 -6.59
N ARG A 31 -5.67 7.98 -5.82
CA ARG A 31 -5.15 8.08 -4.44
C ARG A 31 -3.82 7.33 -4.34
N THR A 32 -2.86 7.92 -3.66
CA THR A 32 -1.62 7.21 -3.30
C THR A 32 -1.84 6.38 -2.05
N ILE A 33 -1.38 5.13 -2.06
CA ILE A 33 -1.38 4.23 -0.90
C ILE A 33 0.04 3.69 -0.68
N ALA A 34 0.38 3.35 0.56
CA ALA A 34 1.59 2.60 0.87
C ALA A 34 1.24 1.12 1.07
N VAL A 35 1.92 0.24 0.35
CA VAL A 35 1.75 -1.22 0.45
C VAL A 35 3.05 -1.82 0.96
N PHE A 36 2.94 -2.73 1.94
CA PHE A 36 4.05 -3.39 2.61
C PHE A 36 3.98 -4.89 2.42
N GLN A 37 5.13 -5.51 2.16
CA GLN A 37 5.29 -6.96 2.25
C GLN A 37 6.02 -7.28 3.55
N ALA A 38 5.32 -7.85 4.54
CA ALA A 38 5.96 -8.31 5.76
C ALA A 38 6.88 -9.51 5.47
N HIS A 39 7.87 -9.77 6.33
CA HIS A 39 8.81 -10.89 6.18
C HIS A 39 8.14 -12.27 6.03
N GLY A 40 6.96 -12.47 6.63
CA GLY A 40 6.15 -13.68 6.49
C GLY A 40 5.33 -13.77 5.19
N GLY A 41 5.54 -12.88 4.23
CA GLY A 41 4.85 -12.85 2.93
C GLY A 41 3.46 -12.23 2.93
N ARG A 42 2.94 -11.81 4.10
CA ARG A 42 1.66 -11.10 4.21
C ARG A 42 1.78 -9.69 3.65
N VAL A 43 0.74 -9.23 2.97
CA VAL A 43 0.67 -7.90 2.36
C VAL A 43 -0.34 -7.04 3.13
N PHE A 44 0.03 -5.78 3.34
CA PHE A 44 -0.81 -4.78 4.00
C PHE A 44 -0.81 -3.48 3.21
N ALA A 45 -1.93 -2.76 3.20
CA ALA A 45 -2.06 -1.45 2.57
C ALA A 45 -2.56 -0.41 3.59
N THR A 46 -2.09 0.82 3.45
CA THR A 46 -2.42 1.95 4.33
C THR A 46 -2.30 3.29 3.60
N GLN A 47 -2.59 4.41 4.27
CA GLN A 47 -2.35 5.74 3.73
C GLN A 47 -0.85 5.98 3.40
N PRO A 48 -0.49 6.94 2.55
CA PRO A 48 0.89 7.09 2.10
C PRO A 48 1.79 7.81 3.12
N GLU A 49 1.20 8.57 4.04
CA GLU A 49 1.92 9.48 4.94
C GLU A 49 1.72 9.11 6.40
N CYS A 50 2.79 9.25 7.17
CA CYS A 50 2.76 9.06 8.62
C CYS A 50 1.80 10.09 9.23
N PRO A 51 0.81 9.68 10.05
CA PRO A 51 -0.16 10.61 10.62
C PRO A 51 0.48 11.62 11.59
N HIS A 52 1.69 11.34 12.08
CA HIS A 52 2.41 12.21 13.01
C HIS A 52 3.23 13.28 12.30
N LYS A 53 4.21 12.89 11.47
CA LYS A 53 5.18 13.82 10.85
C LYS A 53 5.05 13.96 9.33
N ARG A 54 4.02 13.34 8.73
CA ARG A 54 3.72 13.42 7.28
C ARG A 54 4.83 12.88 6.37
N GLY A 55 5.83 12.20 6.92
CA GLY A 55 6.85 11.51 6.12
C GLY A 55 6.25 10.30 5.36
N PRO A 56 6.84 9.90 4.22
CA PRO A 56 6.35 8.75 3.46
C PRO A 56 6.48 7.46 4.28
N LEU A 57 5.37 6.74 4.47
CA LEU A 57 5.38 5.48 5.22
C LEU A 57 6.18 4.39 4.52
N ALA A 58 6.19 4.38 3.17
CA ALA A 58 6.93 3.41 2.38
C ALA A 58 8.46 3.46 2.57
N ASN A 59 9.00 4.54 3.16
CA ASN A 59 10.42 4.63 3.50
C ASN A 59 10.77 3.91 4.82
N GLY A 60 9.78 3.43 5.57
CA GLY A 60 9.97 2.61 6.75
C GLY A 60 10.28 1.15 6.41
N LEU A 61 10.91 0.44 7.35
CA LEU A 61 11.12 -1.01 7.28
C LEU A 61 10.11 -1.71 8.18
N THR A 62 9.61 -2.86 7.73
CA THR A 62 8.80 -3.78 8.53
C THR A 62 9.70 -4.89 9.06
N GLY A 63 9.65 -5.13 10.37
CA GLY A 63 10.49 -6.13 11.06
C GLY A 63 9.97 -7.56 11.00
#